data_AF-A0A7S0EFE7-F1
#
_entry.id   AF-A0A7S0EFE7-F1
#
_cell.length_a   1.000
_cell.length_b   1.000
_cell.length_c   1.000
_cell.angle_alpha   90.00
_cell.angle_beta   90.00
_cell.angle_gamma   90.00
#
_symmetry.space_group_name_H-M   'P 1'
#
loop_
_entity.id
_entity.type
_entity.pdbx_description
1 polymer ?
#
loop_
_entity_poly.entity_id
_entity_poly.type
_entity_poly.pdbx_seq_one_letter_code
_entity_poly.pdbx_strand_id
1 'polypeptide(L)'
;GSSVRMEPERVTPSGGKGDKSAEAFFAYYKRQLGLPEDDIKSLFDKLAEPLPITFRLVGALSEGDSPENAEIFHRQLLDMISKCDEDGEEAKGSRSAEVVAALKRLEWYPNTAAWQLNIEKKDMRKNIKNLQDFLLREVSVGNIVRMEAVSMIPAIVLGPRPGELVLDMCAAPGSKTGQLLEMVVASGEK
;
A
#
# COMPACT_ATOMS: atom_id res chain seq x y z
N GLY A 1 18.08 -50.71 5.46
CA GLY A 1 17.04 -49.81 4.93
C GLY A 1 17.13 -48.51 5.68
N SER A 2 17.91 -47.58 5.16
CA SER A 2 18.25 -46.32 5.84
C SER A 2 17.26 -45.25 5.38
N SER A 3 16.38 -44.83 6.27
CA SER A 3 15.40 -43.76 6.03
C SER A 3 16.12 -42.41 6.02
N VAL A 4 16.19 -41.80 4.85
CA VAL A 4 16.68 -40.42 4.66
C VAL A 4 15.58 -39.47 5.14
N ARG A 5 15.75 -38.88 6.32
CA ARG A 5 14.99 -37.68 6.71
C ARG A 5 15.53 -36.51 5.89
N MET A 6 14.71 -35.98 4.99
CA MET A 6 14.94 -34.67 4.39
C MET A 6 14.65 -33.62 5.47
N GLU A 7 15.69 -32.94 5.94
CA GLU A 7 15.48 -31.70 6.70
C GLU A 7 14.99 -30.60 5.73
N PRO A 8 14.08 -29.71 6.17
CA PRO A 8 13.68 -28.58 5.35
C PRO A 8 14.85 -27.61 5.17
N GLU A 9 15.15 -27.27 3.92
CA GLU A 9 16.15 -26.26 3.56
C GLU A 9 15.91 -24.98 4.36
N ARG A 10 16.93 -24.58 5.14
CA ARG A 10 16.98 -23.24 5.73
C ARG A 10 17.02 -22.24 4.59
N VAL A 11 15.96 -21.45 4.46
CA VAL A 11 16.00 -20.20 3.69
C VAL A 11 17.03 -19.32 4.38
N THR A 12 18.25 -19.33 3.83
CA THR A 12 19.29 -18.39 4.20
C THR A 12 19.05 -17.12 3.40
N PRO A 13 19.03 -15.93 4.04
CA PRO A 13 18.97 -14.69 3.30
C PRO A 13 20.21 -14.60 2.42
N SER A 14 20.03 -14.32 1.13
CA SER A 14 21.10 -14.08 0.18
C SER A 14 21.80 -12.76 0.50
N GLY A 15 22.66 -12.79 1.51
CA GLY A 15 23.55 -11.70 1.92
C GLY A 15 24.77 -12.31 2.61
N GLY A 16 25.97 -11.96 2.15
CA GLY A 16 27.22 -12.58 2.61
C GLY A 16 27.41 -12.58 4.13
N LYS A 17 28.15 -13.59 4.63
CA LYS A 17 28.65 -13.76 6.01
C LYS A 17 27.81 -13.09 7.12
N GLY A 18 26.83 -13.84 7.64
CA GLY A 18 26.34 -13.74 9.02
C GLY A 18 26.03 -12.33 9.51
N ASP A 19 24.93 -11.77 9.02
CA ASP A 19 24.43 -10.49 9.49
C ASP A 19 23.89 -10.62 10.92
N LYS A 20 24.76 -10.39 11.91
CA LYS A 20 24.43 -10.41 13.34
C LYS A 20 23.25 -9.49 13.69
N SER A 21 22.97 -8.47 12.88
CA SER A 21 21.85 -7.57 13.10
C SER A 21 20.51 -8.25 12.83
N ALA A 22 20.45 -9.10 11.79
CA ALA A 22 19.27 -9.89 11.47
C ALA A 22 18.98 -10.89 12.59
N GLU A 23 19.99 -11.64 13.06
CA GLU A 23 19.82 -12.60 14.15
C GLU A 23 19.32 -11.93 15.45
N ALA A 24 19.88 -10.77 15.81
CA ALA A 24 19.43 -9.99 16.95
C ALA A 24 17.99 -9.50 16.79
N PHE A 25 17.60 -9.07 15.58
CA PHE A 25 16.23 -8.67 15.25
C PHE A 25 15.24 -9.83 15.42
N PHE A 26 15.53 -11.01 14.85
CA PHE A 26 14.68 -12.20 14.98
C PHE A 26 14.53 -12.61 16.45
N ALA A 27 15.65 -12.69 17.19
CA ALA A 27 15.63 -13.08 18.60
C ALA A 27 14.84 -12.09 19.47
N TYR A 28 14.97 -10.79 19.19
CA TYR A 28 14.22 -9.75 19.89
C TYR A 28 12.71 -9.93 19.71
N TYR A 29 12.21 -9.97 18.46
CA TYR A 29 10.77 -10.05 18.21
C TYR A 29 10.17 -11.39 18.62
N LYS A 30 10.90 -12.50 18.45
CA LYS A 30 10.48 -13.81 18.96
C LYS A 30 10.25 -13.79 20.47
N ARG A 31 11.14 -13.12 21.22
CA ARG A 31 11.01 -12.96 22.67
C ARG A 31 9.87 -12.01 23.07
N GLN A 32 9.70 -10.90 22.36
CA GLN A 32 8.69 -9.88 22.70
C GLN A 32 7.26 -10.34 22.41
N LEU A 33 7.05 -10.99 21.27
CA LEU A 33 5.71 -11.33 20.80
C LEU A 33 5.15 -12.58 21.47
N GLY A 34 6.00 -13.50 21.93
CA GLY A 34 5.58 -14.71 22.63
C GLY A 34 4.64 -15.62 21.82
N LEU A 35 4.66 -15.49 20.49
CA LEU A 35 3.79 -16.23 19.59
C LEU A 35 4.28 -17.68 19.41
N PRO A 36 3.38 -18.61 19.02
CA PRO A 36 3.76 -19.94 18.56
C PRO A 36 4.83 -19.89 17.45
N GLU A 37 5.68 -20.92 17.36
CA GLU A 37 6.75 -20.98 16.35
C GLU A 37 6.24 -20.86 14.92
N ASP A 38 5.08 -21.46 14.62
CA ASP A 38 4.45 -21.39 13.29
C ASP A 38 3.99 -19.97 12.95
N ASP A 39 3.46 -19.24 13.93
CA ASP A 39 3.03 -17.84 13.77
C ASP A 39 4.21 -16.90 13.64
N ILE A 40 5.29 -17.13 14.39
CA ILE A 40 6.56 -16.42 14.24
C ILE A 40 7.12 -16.63 12.83
N LYS A 41 7.13 -17.88 12.36
CA LYS A 41 7.58 -18.19 11.01
C LYS A 41 6.70 -17.47 9.97
N SER A 42 5.38 -17.54 10.11
CA SER A 42 4.44 -16.87 9.21
C SER A 42 4.66 -15.34 9.19
N LEU A 43 4.86 -14.71 10.35
CA LEU A 43 5.15 -13.29 10.46
C LEU A 43 6.41 -12.90 9.68
N PHE A 44 7.51 -13.63 9.87
CA PHE A 44 8.76 -13.30 9.21
C PHE A 44 8.75 -13.64 7.72
N ASP A 45 8.06 -14.70 7.32
CA ASP A 45 7.79 -15.00 5.92
C ASP A 45 7.03 -13.82 5.28
N LYS A 46 6.04 -13.23 5.98
CA LYS A 46 5.32 -12.03 5.52
C LYS A 46 6.15 -10.75 5.52
N LEU A 47 7.01 -10.53 6.50
CA LEU A 47 7.91 -9.37 6.54
C LEU A 47 8.93 -9.38 5.39
N ALA A 48 9.23 -10.55 4.83
CA ALA A 48 10.12 -10.69 3.68
C ALA A 48 9.42 -10.44 2.33
N GLU A 49 8.08 -10.39 2.30
CA GLU A 49 7.33 -10.09 1.07
C GLU A 49 7.44 -8.59 0.71
N PRO A 50 7.47 -8.25 -0.59
CA PRO A 50 7.49 -6.85 -1.01
C PRO A 50 6.19 -6.16 -0.61
N LEU A 51 6.30 -4.91 -0.14
CA LEU A 51 5.12 -4.10 0.15
C LEU A 51 4.31 -3.82 -1.11
N PRO A 52 2.97 -3.82 -0.99
CA PRO A 52 2.07 -3.48 -2.07
C PRO A 52 2.18 -2.00 -2.44
N ILE A 53 1.82 -1.65 -3.68
CA ILE A 53 1.67 -0.25 -4.06
C ILE A 53 0.38 0.26 -3.42
N THR A 54 0.48 1.35 -2.65
CA THR A 54 -0.67 1.94 -1.97
C THR A 54 -0.78 3.43 -2.30
N PHE A 55 -2.00 3.90 -2.51
CA PHE A 55 -2.31 5.30 -2.77
C PHE A 55 -3.70 5.66 -2.28
N ARG A 56 -3.94 6.95 -2.07
CA ARG A 56 -5.23 7.50 -1.62
C ARG A 56 -5.62 8.73 -2.42
N LEU A 57 -6.92 9.04 -2.47
CA LEU A 57 -7.39 10.34 -2.95
C LEU A 57 -6.97 11.45 -2.00
N VAL A 58 -6.63 12.59 -2.58
CA VAL A 58 -6.45 13.87 -1.88
C VAL A 58 -7.81 14.53 -1.70
N GLY A 59 -8.06 15.11 -0.53
CA GLY A 59 -9.33 15.72 -0.15
C GLY A 59 -10.31 14.74 0.50
N ALA A 60 -10.00 13.44 0.50
CA ALA A 60 -10.85 12.41 1.11
C ALA A 60 -11.02 12.53 2.64
N LEU A 61 -10.23 13.40 3.27
CA LEU A 61 -10.26 13.70 4.69
C LEU A 61 -10.80 15.10 4.99
N SER A 62 -11.16 15.85 3.96
CA SER A 62 -11.67 17.21 4.10
C SER A 62 -13.12 17.21 4.52
N GLU A 63 -13.50 18.26 5.25
CA GLU A 63 -14.89 18.45 5.66
C GLU A 63 -15.79 18.62 4.43
N GLY A 64 -16.83 17.78 4.34
CA GLY A 64 -17.76 17.81 3.21
C GLY A 64 -17.36 16.95 2.02
N ASP A 65 -16.27 16.19 2.09
CA ASP A 65 -15.98 15.16 1.07
C ASP A 65 -17.11 14.12 1.00
N SER A 66 -17.35 13.58 -0.20
CA SER A 66 -18.43 12.65 -0.46
C SER A 66 -17.89 11.30 -0.97
N PRO A 67 -18.47 10.16 -0.54
CA PRO A 67 -18.07 8.83 -1.01
C PRO A 67 -18.13 8.66 -2.54
N GLU A 68 -18.98 9.43 -3.21
CA GLU A 68 -19.10 9.44 -4.67
C GLU A 68 -17.79 9.81 -5.36
N ASN A 69 -16.94 10.64 -4.75
CA ASN A 69 -15.62 10.97 -5.29
C ASN A 69 -14.73 9.72 -5.41
N ALA A 70 -14.73 8.88 -4.36
CA ALA A 70 -14.01 7.62 -4.36
C ALA A 70 -14.57 6.64 -5.40
N GLU A 71 -15.89 6.61 -5.58
CA GLU A 71 -16.54 5.74 -6.56
C GLU A 71 -16.31 6.19 -8.01
N ILE A 72 -16.30 7.51 -8.28
CA ILE A 72 -15.93 8.05 -9.59
C ILE A 72 -14.49 7.66 -9.93
N PHE A 73 -13.55 7.87 -9.00
CA PHE A 73 -12.15 7.51 -9.22
C PHE A 73 -11.98 6.00 -9.39
N HIS A 74 -12.69 5.18 -8.59
CA HIS A 74 -12.63 3.74 -8.71
C HIS A 74 -13.11 3.25 -10.09
N ARG A 75 -14.18 3.82 -10.63
CA ARG A 75 -14.65 3.52 -12.00
C ARG A 75 -13.63 3.92 -13.07
N GLN A 76 -12.99 5.08 -12.93
CA GLN A 76 -11.91 5.49 -13.84
C GLN A 76 -10.73 4.52 -13.79
N LEU A 77 -10.37 4.06 -12.59
CA LEU A 77 -9.32 3.07 -12.40
C LEU A 77 -9.65 1.74 -13.10
N LEU A 78 -10.88 1.25 -12.96
CA LEU A 78 -11.34 0.02 -13.62
C LEU A 78 -11.37 0.17 -15.15
N ASP A 79 -11.82 1.31 -15.67
CA ASP A 79 -11.78 1.62 -17.10
C ASP A 79 -10.34 1.58 -17.63
N MET A 80 -9.40 2.22 -16.93
CA MET A 80 -7.97 2.16 -17.30
C MET A 80 -7.39 0.74 -17.24
N ILE A 81 -7.84 -0.08 -16.30
CA ILE A 81 -7.42 -1.50 -16.21
C ILE A 81 -7.98 -2.31 -17.38
N SER A 82 -9.24 -2.10 -17.78
CA SER A 82 -9.83 -2.82 -18.92
C SER A 82 -9.09 -2.55 -20.24
N LYS A 83 -8.58 -1.32 -20.42
CA LYS A 83 -7.78 -0.92 -21.59
C LYS A 83 -6.38 -1.55 -21.63
N CYS A 84 -5.94 -2.23 -20.57
CA CYS A 84 -4.63 -2.89 -20.56
C CYS A 84 -4.59 -4.14 -21.46
N ASP A 85 -5.75 -4.72 -21.80
CA ASP A 85 -5.83 -5.87 -22.70
C ASP A 85 -5.81 -5.48 -24.19
N GLU A 86 -6.06 -4.21 -24.53
CA GLU A 86 -6.12 -3.72 -25.93
C GLU A 86 -4.73 -3.53 -26.55
N ASP A 87 -3.69 -3.34 -25.73
CA ASP A 87 -2.34 -2.93 -26.16
C ASP A 87 -1.34 -4.09 -26.34
N GLY A 88 -1.76 -5.36 -26.34
CA GLY A 88 -0.82 -6.46 -26.58
C GLY A 88 -1.43 -7.78 -27.05
N GLU A 89 -0.66 -8.48 -27.89
CA GLU A 89 -0.94 -9.79 -28.48
C GLU A 89 -1.40 -10.85 -27.47
N GLU A 90 -2.21 -11.78 -27.98
CA GLU A 90 -2.82 -12.94 -27.32
C GLU A 90 -1.89 -13.67 -26.35
N ALA A 91 -1.79 -13.18 -25.11
CA ALA A 91 -1.21 -13.89 -24.00
C ALA A 91 -2.33 -14.63 -23.25
N LYS A 92 -2.04 -15.88 -22.85
CA LYS A 92 -2.95 -16.78 -22.13
C LYS A 92 -3.45 -16.13 -20.83
N GLY A 93 -4.69 -15.64 -20.82
CA GLY A 93 -5.36 -15.05 -19.65
C GLY A 93 -5.60 -13.55 -19.80
N SER A 94 -6.76 -13.06 -19.34
CA SER A 94 -7.06 -11.62 -19.35
C SER A 94 -6.20 -10.92 -18.30
N ARG A 95 -5.30 -10.03 -18.73
CA ARG A 95 -4.39 -9.28 -17.84
C ARG A 95 -5.16 -8.32 -16.96
N SER A 96 -6.24 -7.73 -17.50
CA SER A 96 -7.13 -6.86 -16.73
C SER A 96 -7.77 -7.61 -15.56
N ALA A 97 -8.16 -8.88 -15.73
CA ALA A 97 -8.75 -9.68 -14.65
C ALA A 97 -7.78 -9.92 -13.48
N GLU A 98 -6.49 -10.19 -13.76
CA GLU A 98 -5.47 -10.37 -12.71
C GLU A 98 -5.25 -9.07 -11.92
N VAL A 99 -5.20 -7.94 -12.63
CA VAL A 99 -4.99 -6.61 -12.03
C VAL A 99 -6.20 -6.21 -11.18
N VAL A 100 -7.41 -6.47 -11.66
CA VAL A 100 -8.65 -6.26 -10.89
C VAL A 100 -8.64 -7.12 -9.62
N ALA A 101 -8.23 -8.39 -9.71
CA ALA A 101 -8.16 -9.27 -8.54
C ALA A 101 -7.10 -8.83 -7.51
N ALA A 102 -6.02 -8.18 -7.97
CA ALA A 102 -4.96 -7.65 -7.12
C ALA A 102 -5.25 -6.26 -6.52
N LEU A 103 -6.22 -5.54 -7.08
CA LEU A 103 -6.65 -4.22 -6.63
C LEU A 103 -7.67 -4.34 -5.50
N LYS A 104 -7.38 -3.73 -4.36
CA LYS A 104 -8.26 -3.72 -3.19
C LYS A 104 -8.48 -2.31 -2.68
N ARG A 105 -9.73 -1.97 -2.33
CA ARG A 105 -10.01 -0.77 -1.53
C ARG A 105 -9.70 -1.04 -0.06
N LEU A 106 -9.20 -0.03 0.62
CA LEU A 106 -8.95 -0.09 2.06
C LEU A 106 -10.24 0.33 2.79
N GLU A 107 -10.99 -0.66 3.27
CA GLU A 107 -12.32 -0.46 3.88
C GLU A 107 -12.28 0.41 5.14
N TRP A 108 -11.17 0.40 5.86
CA TRP A 108 -10.97 1.21 7.06
C TRP A 108 -10.62 2.67 6.77
N TYR A 109 -10.27 3.01 5.52
CA TYR A 109 -9.94 4.38 5.15
C TYR A 109 -11.24 5.18 4.90
N PRO A 110 -11.35 6.45 5.37
CA PRO A 110 -12.54 7.27 5.15
C PRO A 110 -13.01 7.27 3.70
N ASN A 111 -14.33 7.14 3.52
CA ASN A 111 -14.98 7.05 2.20
C ASN A 111 -14.47 5.92 1.30
N THR A 112 -13.73 4.94 1.84
CA THR A 112 -13.02 3.88 1.08
C THR A 112 -12.12 4.45 -0.02
N ALA A 113 -11.60 5.66 0.20
CA ALA A 113 -10.89 6.47 -0.78
C ALA A 113 -9.38 6.17 -0.84
N ALA A 114 -9.00 4.94 -0.52
CA ALA A 114 -7.63 4.46 -0.62
C ALA A 114 -7.58 3.04 -1.20
N TRP A 115 -6.53 2.76 -1.98
CA TRP A 115 -6.36 1.51 -2.71
C TRP A 115 -5.00 0.92 -2.47
N GLN A 116 -4.98 -0.41 -2.50
CA GLN A 116 -3.80 -1.24 -2.46
C GLN A 116 -3.78 -2.11 -3.72
N LEU A 117 -2.65 -2.12 -4.42
CA LEU A 117 -2.40 -2.92 -5.60
C LEU A 117 -1.23 -3.87 -5.31
N ASN A 118 -1.53 -5.17 -5.21
CA ASN A 118 -0.54 -6.19 -4.90
C ASN A 118 -0.06 -6.90 -6.17
N ILE A 119 0.84 -6.25 -6.92
CA ILE A 119 1.41 -6.77 -8.16
C ILE A 119 2.94 -6.69 -8.09
N GLU A 120 3.64 -7.71 -8.59
CA GLU A 120 5.10 -7.67 -8.65
C GLU A 120 5.59 -6.53 -9.57
N LYS A 121 6.71 -5.91 -9.21
CA LYS A 121 7.33 -4.83 -10.03
C LYS A 121 7.68 -5.27 -11.46
N LYS A 122 7.87 -6.57 -11.72
CA LYS A 122 8.15 -7.06 -13.09
C LYS A 122 6.88 -7.01 -13.95
N ASP A 123 5.73 -7.29 -13.34
CA ASP A 123 4.45 -7.36 -14.03
C ASP A 123 3.89 -5.95 -14.26
N MET A 124 4.14 -5.02 -13.32
CA MET A 124 3.88 -3.58 -13.52
C MET A 124 4.51 -3.01 -14.80
N ARG A 125 5.79 -3.35 -15.06
CA ARG A 125 6.58 -2.76 -16.16
C ARG A 125 6.23 -3.32 -17.54
N LYS A 126 5.74 -4.57 -17.60
CA LYS A 126 5.48 -5.25 -18.87
C LYS A 126 4.00 -5.24 -19.26
N ASN A 127 3.08 -5.23 -18.28
CA ASN A 127 1.70 -5.63 -18.54
C ASN A 127 0.65 -4.54 -18.25
N ILE A 128 1.01 -3.40 -17.65
CA ILE A 128 0.06 -2.36 -17.21
C ILE A 128 0.62 -0.93 -17.31
N LYS A 129 1.31 -0.64 -18.41
CA LYS A 129 1.91 0.69 -18.65
C LYS A 129 0.87 1.82 -18.60
N ASN A 130 -0.30 1.63 -19.21
CA ASN A 130 -1.36 2.66 -19.21
C ASN A 130 -1.85 2.98 -17.80
N LEU A 131 -2.04 1.96 -16.97
CA LEU A 131 -2.39 2.14 -15.55
C LEU A 131 -1.27 2.86 -14.80
N GLN A 132 -0.01 2.49 -15.06
CA GLN A 132 1.14 3.16 -14.45
C GLN A 132 1.19 4.64 -14.83
N ASP A 133 1.05 4.96 -16.12
CA ASP A 133 1.07 6.33 -16.64
C ASP A 133 -0.11 7.15 -16.10
N PHE A 134 -1.30 6.53 -16.01
CA PHE A 134 -2.46 7.11 -15.34
C PHE A 134 -2.16 7.45 -13.88
N LEU A 135 -1.70 6.49 -13.08
CA LEU A 135 -1.38 6.74 -11.66
C LEU A 135 -0.28 7.81 -11.50
N LEU A 136 0.73 7.83 -12.37
CA LEU A 136 1.78 8.86 -12.34
C LEU A 136 1.22 10.25 -12.67
N ARG A 137 0.33 10.34 -13.67
CA ARG A 137 -0.39 11.58 -13.98
C ARG A 137 -1.22 12.06 -12.80
N GLU A 138 -2.02 11.18 -12.19
CA GLU A 138 -2.90 11.55 -11.07
C GLU A 138 -2.10 11.99 -9.83
N VAL A 139 -0.92 11.39 -9.59
CA VAL A 139 0.03 11.90 -8.59
C VAL A 139 0.56 13.28 -8.98
N SER A 140 0.96 13.48 -10.24
CA SER A 140 1.50 14.76 -10.71
C SER A 140 0.51 15.92 -10.64
N VAL A 141 -0.79 15.64 -10.82
CA VAL A 141 -1.86 16.64 -10.75
C VAL A 141 -2.32 16.85 -9.30
N GLY A 142 -1.98 15.93 -8.39
CA GLY A 142 -2.34 16.01 -6.98
C GLY A 142 -3.71 15.42 -6.64
N ASN A 143 -4.30 14.62 -7.53
CA ASN A 143 -5.55 13.91 -7.26
C ASN A 143 -5.34 12.73 -6.32
N ILE A 144 -4.17 12.07 -6.40
CA ILE A 144 -3.79 11.00 -5.49
C ILE A 144 -2.41 11.23 -4.89
N VAL A 145 -2.18 10.61 -3.73
CA VAL A 145 -0.86 10.55 -3.08
C VAL A 145 -0.48 9.10 -2.84
N ARG A 146 0.76 8.74 -3.21
CA ARG A 146 1.35 7.45 -2.84
C ARG A 146 1.80 7.49 -1.38
N MET A 147 1.35 6.51 -0.61
CA MET A 147 1.70 6.38 0.80
C MET A 147 1.44 4.94 1.24
N GLU A 148 2.29 4.40 2.11
CA GLU A 148 2.03 3.10 2.75
C GLU A 148 0.74 3.13 3.58
N ALA A 149 -0.06 2.07 3.48
CA ALA A 149 -1.34 1.93 4.17
C ALA A 149 -1.26 2.30 5.67
N VAL A 150 -0.29 1.71 6.39
CA VAL A 150 -0.13 1.94 7.84
C VAL A 150 0.32 3.36 8.19
N SER A 151 0.89 4.11 7.24
CA SER A 151 1.32 5.49 7.43
C SER A 151 0.15 6.49 7.40
N MET A 152 -1.04 6.05 6.92
CA MET A 152 -2.27 6.84 6.90
C MET A 152 -2.97 6.87 8.27
N ILE A 153 -2.84 5.80 9.05
CA ILE A 153 -3.56 5.59 10.31
C ILE A 153 -3.30 6.71 11.34
N PRO A 154 -2.07 7.18 11.59
CA PRO A 154 -1.82 8.14 12.67
C PRO A 154 -2.58 9.46 12.54
N ALA A 155 -2.73 10.00 11.32
CA ALA A 155 -3.47 11.24 11.09
C ALA A 155 -4.98 11.04 11.31
N ILE A 156 -5.53 9.91 10.83
CA ILE A 156 -6.92 9.52 11.03
C ILE A 156 -7.25 9.35 12.52
N VAL A 157 -6.37 8.68 13.27
CA VAL A 157 -6.55 8.48 14.71
C VAL A 157 -6.44 9.78 15.49
N LEU A 158 -5.55 10.70 15.08
CA LEU A 158 -5.44 12.02 15.69
C LEU A 158 -6.73 12.84 15.47
N GLY A 159 -7.33 12.73 14.27
CA GLY A 159 -8.65 13.26 13.94
C GLY A 159 -8.85 14.74 14.25
N PRO A 160 -7.92 15.65 13.85
CA PRO A 160 -8.11 17.07 14.06
C PRO A 160 -9.28 17.60 13.22
N ARG A 161 -9.92 18.65 13.71
CA ARG A 161 -11.05 19.29 13.03
C ARG A 161 -10.63 20.56 12.28
N PRO A 162 -11.43 20.99 11.30
CA PRO A 162 -11.27 22.30 10.67
C PRO A 162 -11.10 23.42 11.69
N GLY A 163 -10.09 24.26 11.48
CA GLY A 163 -9.77 25.40 12.35
C GLY A 163 -8.94 25.07 13.60
N GLU A 164 -8.63 23.80 13.88
CA GLU A 164 -7.75 23.43 14.99
C GLU A 164 -6.26 23.70 14.69
N LEU A 165 -5.50 24.02 15.73
CA LEU A 165 -4.04 24.16 15.66
C LEU A 165 -3.39 22.79 15.88
N VAL A 166 -2.67 22.29 14.87
CA VAL A 166 -2.00 20.99 14.90
C VAL A 166 -0.50 21.15 14.67
N LEU A 167 0.30 20.43 15.46
CA LEU A 167 1.76 20.41 15.37
C LEU A 167 2.25 19.04 14.89
N ASP A 168 2.90 19.01 13.73
CA ASP A 168 3.67 17.84 13.26
C ASP A 168 5.14 18.01 13.64
N MET A 169 5.56 17.38 14.75
CA MET A 169 6.93 17.50 15.28
C MET A 169 7.99 16.89 14.36
N CYS A 170 7.60 15.95 13.50
CA CYS A 170 8.51 15.17 12.63
C CYS A 170 8.02 15.23 11.18
N ALA A 171 7.90 16.45 10.65
CA ALA A 171 7.21 16.68 9.40
C ALA A 171 7.88 16.06 8.16
N ALA A 172 9.21 15.96 8.07
CA ALA A 172 9.86 15.43 6.88
C ALA A 172 9.61 13.91 6.68
N PRO A 173 9.26 13.44 5.47
CA PRO A 173 9.20 14.15 4.18
C PRO A 173 7.88 14.87 3.84
N GLY A 174 6.87 14.85 4.71
CA GLY A 174 5.68 15.71 4.62
C GLY A 174 4.35 14.98 4.43
N SER A 175 4.36 13.66 4.25
CA SER A 175 3.16 12.93 3.83
C SER A 175 2.07 12.86 4.93
N LYS A 176 2.46 12.91 6.20
CA LYS A 176 1.50 13.02 7.34
C LYS A 176 1.00 14.45 7.48
N THR A 177 1.89 15.42 7.38
CA THR A 177 1.55 16.85 7.33
C THR A 177 0.49 17.12 6.25
N GLY A 178 0.64 16.55 5.05
CA GLY A 178 -0.36 16.67 3.98
C GLY A 178 -1.75 16.13 4.36
N GLN A 179 -1.82 14.96 5.00
CA GLN A 179 -3.09 14.42 5.51
C GLN A 179 -3.72 15.31 6.58
N LEU A 180 -2.91 15.83 7.50
CA LEU A 180 -3.39 16.73 8.55
C LEU A 180 -3.93 18.02 7.94
N LEU A 181 -3.26 18.57 6.93
CA LEU A 181 -3.71 19.76 6.21
C LEU A 181 -5.08 19.54 5.56
N GLU A 182 -5.32 18.37 4.95
CA GLU A 182 -6.64 18.06 4.36
C GLU A 182 -7.77 18.10 5.40
N MET A 183 -7.49 17.79 6.66
CA MET A 183 -8.48 17.76 7.75
C MET A 183 -8.69 19.13 8.41
N VAL A 184 -7.64 19.92 8.60
CA VAL A 184 -7.71 21.20 9.35
C VAL A 184 -8.02 22.42 8.50
N VAL A 185 -7.80 22.32 7.17
CA VAL A 185 -8.19 23.38 6.25
C VAL A 185 -9.71 23.44 6.24
N ALA A 186 -10.27 24.48 6.85
CA ALA A 186 -11.67 24.81 6.70
C ALA A 186 -11.95 25.07 5.22
N SER A 187 -13.02 24.48 4.70
CA SER A 187 -13.59 24.88 3.41
C SER A 187 -13.74 26.40 3.42
N GLY A 188 -12.89 27.09 2.66
CA GLY A 188 -12.73 28.53 2.77
C GLY A 188 -14.08 29.23 2.65
N GLU A 189 -14.32 30.17 3.56
CA GLU A 189 -15.22 31.30 3.28
C GLU A 189 -14.80 31.87 1.92
N LYS A 190 -15.70 31.75 0.94
CA LYS A 190 -15.64 32.51 -0.30
C LYS A 190 -16.19 33.91 -0.06
#